data_AF-A0A1I4KMI2-F1
#
_entry.id   AF-A0A1I4KMI2-F1
#
_cell.length_a   1.000
_cell.length_b   1.000
_cell.length_c   1.000
_cell.angle_alpha   90.00
_cell.angle_beta   90.00
_cell.angle_gamma   90.00
#
_symmetry.space_group_name_H-M   'P 1'
#
loop_
_entity.id
_entity.type
_entity.pdbx_description
1 polymer ?
#
loop_
_entity_poly.entity_id
_entity_poly.type
_entity_poly.pdbx_seq_one_letter_code
_entity_poly.pdbx_strand_id
1 'polypeptide(L)'
;NYPGIFDTIEQARAFMDTYVPWYNQHHKHSGIALFSPDQVHDGSWHRHWQHRHNVQHAYYQAHPERFRHHPNTPKPAGLVGINTPTQRLHAA
;
A
#
# COMPACT_ATOMS: atom_id res chain seq x y z
N ASN A 1 3.70 -10.10 13.43
CA ASN A 1 5.15 -10.33 13.54
C ASN A 1 5.50 -11.56 12.75
N TYR A 2 6.55 -11.52 11.93
CA TYR A 2 7.01 -12.67 11.15
C TYR A 2 8.10 -13.42 11.95
N PRO A 3 7.98 -14.74 12.15
CA PRO A 3 8.85 -15.49 13.07
C PRO A 3 10.26 -15.76 12.51
N GLY A 4 10.47 -15.64 11.19
CA GLY A 4 11.78 -15.78 10.56
C GLY A 4 12.21 -17.24 10.35
N ILE A 5 12.20 -18.05 11.40
CA ILE A 5 12.63 -19.46 11.39
C ILE A 5 11.48 -20.35 11.91
N PHE A 6 11.36 -21.56 11.33
CA PHE A 6 10.43 -22.60 11.77
C PHE A 6 11.20 -23.92 11.94
N ASP A 7 10.85 -24.70 12.97
CA ASP A 7 11.53 -25.98 13.25
C ASP A 7 11.11 -27.08 12.27
N THR A 8 9.89 -27.00 11.75
CA THR A 8 9.36 -27.96 10.77
C THR A 8 8.57 -27.29 9.65
N ILE A 9 8.38 -28.02 8.54
CA ILE A 9 7.59 -27.54 7.41
C ILE A 9 6.09 -27.43 7.75
N GLU A 10 5.59 -28.26 8.66
CA GLU A 10 4.21 -28.23 9.14
C GLU A 10 3.92 -26.94 9.91
N GLN A 11 4.84 -26.53 10.80
CA GLN A 11 4.73 -25.25 11.50
C GLN A 11 4.76 -24.06 10.54
N ALA A 12 5.67 -24.09 9.56
CA ALA A 12 5.76 -23.05 8.54
C ALA A 12 4.44 -22.91 7.75
N ARG A 13 3.85 -24.04 7.33
CA ARG A 13 2.57 -24.06 6.61
C ARG A 13 1.43 -23.52 7.46
N ALA A 14 1.28 -24.02 8.69
CA ALA A 14 0.24 -23.57 9.61
C ALA A 14 0.33 -22.06 9.90
N PHE A 15 1.56 -21.53 10.02
CA PHE A 15 1.74 -20.08 10.14
C PHE A 15 1.31 -19.35 8.87
N MET A 16 1.76 -19.77 7.70
CA MET A 16 1.43 -19.13 6.43
C MET A 16 -0.07 -19.12 6.13
N ASP A 17 -0.79 -20.20 6.50
CA ASP A 17 -2.24 -20.31 6.34
C ASP A 17 -3.00 -19.20 7.09
N THR A 18 -2.46 -18.73 8.21
CA THR A 18 -3.04 -17.60 8.97
C THR A 18 -2.47 -16.24 8.56
N TYR A 19 -1.18 -16.20 8.25
CA TYR A 19 -0.46 -14.97 7.97
C TYR A 19 -0.83 -14.35 6.62
N VAL A 20 -0.93 -15.17 5.56
CA VAL A 20 -1.19 -14.67 4.20
C VAL A 20 -2.55 -13.97 4.09
N PRO A 21 -3.67 -14.52 4.60
CA PRO A 21 -4.95 -13.80 4.60
C PRO A 21 -4.88 -12.46 5.33
N TRP A 22 -4.24 -12.42 6.50
CA TRP A 22 -4.06 -11.16 7.24
C TRP A 22 -3.19 -10.16 6.47
N TYR A 23 -2.07 -10.62 5.91
CA TYR A 23 -1.12 -9.81 5.16
C TYR A 23 -1.78 -9.15 3.94
N ASN A 24 -2.63 -9.88 3.23
CA ASN A 24 -3.30 -9.45 2.02
C ASN A 24 -4.52 -8.56 2.28
N GLN A 25 -5.30 -8.84 3.33
CA GLN A 25 -6.59 -8.18 3.56
C GLN A 25 -6.50 -7.03 4.57
N HIS A 26 -5.65 -7.17 5.59
CA HIS A 26 -5.68 -6.30 6.77
C HIS A 26 -4.42 -5.45 6.89
N HIS A 27 -3.25 -6.03 6.66
CA HIS A 27 -1.97 -5.34 6.82
C HIS A 27 -1.79 -4.23 5.77
N LYS A 28 -1.57 -2.99 6.22
CA LYS A 28 -1.37 -1.83 5.35
C LYS A 28 0.12 -1.60 5.10
N HIS A 29 0.50 -1.43 3.84
CA HIS A 29 1.91 -1.37 3.43
C HIS A 29 2.29 0.03 2.97
N SER A 30 3.36 0.58 3.52
CA SER A 30 3.85 1.91 3.17
C SER A 30 4.25 2.02 1.69
N GLY A 31 4.81 0.95 1.11
CA GLY A 31 5.21 0.88 -0.30
C GLY A 31 4.05 0.99 -1.31
N ILE A 32 2.82 0.79 -0.85
CA ILE A 32 1.59 0.95 -1.65
C ILE A 32 0.64 1.94 -0.98
N ALA A 33 1.18 3.07 -0.52
CA ALA A 33 0.41 4.20 0.02
C ALA A 33 -0.53 3.85 1.19
N LEU A 34 -0.16 2.86 2.01
CA LEU A 34 -0.93 2.33 3.14
C LEU A 34 -2.27 1.69 2.73
N PHE A 35 -2.32 1.09 1.54
CA PHE A 35 -3.35 0.12 1.18
C PHE A 35 -2.90 -1.30 1.52
N SER A 36 -3.85 -2.24 1.59
CA SER A 36 -3.50 -3.67 1.67
C SER A 36 -3.28 -4.23 0.25
N PRO A 37 -2.54 -5.34 0.10
CA PRO A 37 -2.29 -5.95 -1.20
C PRO A 37 -3.59 -6.24 -1.97
N ASP A 38 -4.62 -6.76 -1.29
CA ASP A 38 -5.90 -7.07 -1.93
C ASP A 38 -6.59 -5.82 -2.47
N GLN A 39 -6.54 -4.70 -1.73
CA GLN A 39 -7.15 -3.45 -2.20
C GLN A 39 -6.47 -2.89 -3.45
N VAL A 40 -5.16 -3.13 -3.59
CA VAL A 40 -4.41 -2.76 -4.79
C VAL A 40 -4.75 -3.71 -5.93
N HIS A 41 -4.78 -5.01 -5.64
CA HIS A 41 -5.07 -6.07 -6.61
C HIS A 41 -6.46 -5.96 -7.24
N ASP A 42 -7.49 -5.74 -6.41
CA ASP A 42 -8.88 -5.65 -6.86
C ASP A 42 -9.29 -4.22 -7.31
N GLY A 43 -8.39 -3.24 -7.19
CA GLY A 43 -8.63 -1.85 -7.56
C GLY A 43 -9.50 -1.06 -6.57
N SER A 44 -9.96 -1.65 -5.47
CA SER A 44 -10.80 -0.96 -4.47
C SER A 44 -10.07 0.20 -3.79
N TRP A 45 -8.73 0.25 -3.86
CA TRP A 45 -7.92 1.37 -3.40
C TRP A 45 -8.36 2.70 -4.01
N HIS A 46 -8.90 2.75 -5.23
CA HIS A 46 -9.37 3.98 -5.86
C HIS A 46 -10.46 4.67 -5.03
N ARG A 47 -11.48 3.92 -4.62
CA ARG A 47 -12.58 4.42 -3.79
C ARG A 47 -12.08 4.85 -2.40
N HIS A 48 -11.20 4.05 -1.80
CA HIS A 48 -10.62 4.38 -0.50
C HIS A 48 -9.72 5.62 -0.56
N TRP A 49 -8.98 5.81 -1.66
CA TRP A 49 -8.18 7.00 -1.91
C TRP A 49 -9.05 8.24 -2.02
N GLN A 50 -10.14 8.19 -2.81
CA GLN A 50 -11.08 9.31 -2.93
C GLN A 50 -11.66 9.72 -1.57
N HIS A 51 -12.06 8.74 -0.76
CA HIS A 51 -12.55 9.03 0.58
C HIS A 51 -11.48 9.68 1.46
N ARG A 52 -10.26 9.12 1.51
CA ARG A 52 -9.13 9.69 2.27
C ARG A 52 -8.80 11.11 1.83
N HIS A 53 -8.78 11.34 0.52
CA HIS A 53 -8.51 12.64 -0.07
C HIS A 53 -9.54 13.67 0.37
N ASN A 54 -10.83 13.36 0.22
CA ASN A 54 -11.91 14.28 0.58
C ASN A 54 -11.89 14.62 2.08
N VAL A 55 -11.71 13.64 2.95
CA VAL A 55 -11.63 13.85 4.41
C VAL A 55 -10.43 14.72 4.78
N GLN A 56 -9.26 14.41 4.22
CA GLN A 56 -8.03 15.16 4.49
C GLN A 56 -8.15 16.62 4.03
N HIS A 57 -8.76 16.86 2.86
CA HIS A 57 -8.98 18.20 2.33
C HIS A 57 -10.03 18.98 3.12
N ALA A 58 -11.16 18.35 3.50
CA ALA A 58 -12.18 18.99 4.32
C ALA A 58 -11.60 19.43 5.67
N TYR A 59 -10.75 18.58 6.25
CA TYR A 59 -10.07 18.91 7.51
C TYR A 59 -9.06 20.05 7.36
N TYR A 60 -8.30 20.08 6.26
CA TYR A 60 -7.43 21.21 5.93
C TYR A 60 -8.21 22.51 5.74
N GLN A 61 -9.36 22.47 5.06
CA GLN A 61 -10.21 23.65 4.87
C GLN A 61 -10.74 24.21 6.21
N ALA A 62 -11.10 23.33 7.15
CA ALA A 62 -11.58 23.74 8.47
C ALA A 62 -10.46 24.25 9.38
N HIS A 63 -9.23 23.74 9.22
CA HIS A 63 -8.10 23.99 10.12
C HIS A 63 -6.78 24.23 9.36
N PRO A 64 -6.67 25.22 8.47
CA PRO A 64 -5.45 25.44 7.68
C PRO A 64 -4.23 25.75 8.54
N GLU A 65 -4.42 26.34 9.73
CA GLU A 65 -3.36 26.66 10.70
C GLU A 65 -2.63 25.42 11.23
N ARG A 66 -3.25 24.23 11.16
CA ARG A 66 -2.63 22.97 11.57
C ARG A 66 -1.68 22.39 10.52
N PHE A 67 -1.57 23.02 9.36
CA PHE A 67 -0.82 22.52 8.21
C PHE A 67 0.21 23.53 7.74
N ARG A 68 1.48 23.11 7.70
CA ARG A 68 2.55 23.91 7.08
C ARG A 68 2.36 24.07 5.56
N HIS A 69 1.81 23.04 4.92
CA HIS A 69 1.52 23.00 3.50
C HIS A 69 0.19 22.28 3.26
N HIS A 70 -0.45 22.60 2.14
CA HIS A 70 -1.62 21.88 1.69
C HIS A 70 -1.31 20.36 1.62
N PRO A 71 -2.18 19.49 2.16
CA PRO A 71 -1.89 18.06 2.25
C PRO A 71 -1.86 17.38 0.87
N ASN A 72 -1.06 16.32 0.74
CA ASN A 72 -1.02 15.47 -0.44
C ASN A 72 -1.40 14.04 -0.04
N THR A 73 -2.39 13.46 -0.72
CA THR A 73 -2.84 12.08 -0.47
C THR A 73 -2.11 11.11 -1.41
N PRO A 74 -1.19 10.26 -0.91
CA PRO A 74 -0.40 9.37 -1.76
C PRO A 74 -1.26 8.30 -2.45
N LYS A 75 -0.84 7.90 -3.66
CA LYS A 75 -1.43 6.80 -4.45
C LYS A 75 -0.37 5.69 -4.64
N PRO A 76 -0.78 4.41 -4.82
CA PRO A 76 0.13 3.38 -5.30
C PRO A 76 0.76 3.75 -6.65
N ALA A 77 1.97 3.27 -6.91
CA ALA A 77 2.61 3.42 -8.22
C ALA A 77 1.84 2.64 -9.30
N GLY A 78 1.71 3.21 -10.50
CA GLY A 78 0.99 2.57 -11.61
C GLY A 78 1.72 1.39 -12.26
N LEU A 79 3.05 1.34 -12.13
CA LEU A 79 3.89 0.23 -12.59
C LEU A 79 4.91 -0.10 -11.50
N VAL A 80 5.01 -1.37 -11.17
CA VAL A 80 6.01 -1.93 -10.24
C VAL A 80 6.56 -3.22 -10.82
N GLY A 81 7.81 -3.54 -10.50
CA GLY A 81 8.42 -4.80 -10.92
C GLY A 81 9.82 -4.95 -10.37
N ILE A 82 10.32 -6.19 -10.42
CA ILE A 82 11.72 -6.52 -10.12
C ILE A 82 12.43 -6.61 -11.46
N ASN A 83 13.59 -5.97 -11.59
CA ASN A 83 14.37 -5.93 -12.84
C ASN A 83 13.56 -5.41 -14.05
N THR A 84 12.75 -4.37 -13.85
CA THR A 84 12.08 -3.70 -14.99
C THR A 84 13.13 -3.16 -15.95
N PRO A 85 13.10 -3.55 -17.24
CA PRO A 85 14.05 -3.01 -18.21
C PRO A 85 13.87 -1.50 -18.27
N THR A 86 14.95 -0.76 -18.02
CA THR A 86 14.97 0.68 -18.23
C THR A 86 14.57 0.92 -19.68
N GLN A 87 13.53 1.72 -19.92
CA GLN A 87 13.32 2.29 -21.25
C GLN A 87 14.63 3.00 -21.62
N ARG A 88 15.44 2.38 -22.49
CA ARG A 88 16.47 3.12 -23.20
C ARG A 88 15.69 4.11 -24.04
N LEU A 89 15.68 5.38 -23.63
CA LEU A 89 15.29 6.46 -24.51
C LEU A 89 16.18 6.33 -25.74
N HIS A 90 15.61 5.88 -26.85
CA HIS A 90 16.27 5.88 -28.13
C HIS A 90 16.54 7.34 -28.48
N ALA A 91 17.80 7.76 -28.33
CA ALA A 91 18.28 9.00 -28.92
C ALA A 91 18.24 8.82 -30.45
N ALA A 92 17.54 9.74 -31.11
CA ALA A 92 17.50 9.89 -32.56
C ALA A 92 18.88 10.23 -33.14
#